data_AF-A0A1G0DJN8-F1
#
_entry.id   AF-A0A1G0DJN8-F1
#
_cell.length_a   1.000
_cell.length_b   1.000
_cell.length_c   1.000
_cell.angle_alpha   90.00
_cell.angle_beta   90.00
_cell.angle_gamma   90.00
#
_symmetry.space_group_name_H-M   'P 1'
#
loop_
_entity.id
_entity.type
_entity.pdbx_description
1 polymer ?
#
loop_
_entity_poly.entity_id
_entity_poly.type
_entity_poly.pdbx_seq_one_letter_code
_entity_poly.pdbx_strand_id
1 'polypeptide(L)'
;AGPGYGGFLAGAWSELVAVSRKLDAAAVRDEYERLFIGVGKPEGMLYGSYYLSGFLMEKPLVALRTDLSALGLQRAEAVVESEDHIATLCEVMRYLITSNDPAHAGLAVQKRFFSDHLQPWVNTLWNVLEQRTDAAFYAPVARVARGYFEVEMQAFDLFA
;
A
#
# COMPACT_ATOMS: atom_id res chain seq x y z
N ALA A 1 -12.38 -4.82 26.96
CA ALA A 1 -11.88 -4.14 25.75
C ALA A 1 -12.88 -4.39 24.65
N GLY A 2 -13.60 -3.36 24.17
CA GLY A 2 -14.42 -3.51 22.96
C GLY A 2 -13.52 -3.84 21.76
N PRO A 3 -14.06 -4.30 20.62
CA PRO A 3 -13.25 -4.57 19.45
C PRO A 3 -12.78 -3.22 18.87
N GLY A 4 -11.68 -2.70 19.40
CA GLY A 4 -10.94 -1.61 18.74
C GLY A 4 -10.35 -2.11 17.43
N TYR A 5 -9.74 -1.22 16.66
CA TYR A 5 -9.07 -1.54 15.38
C TYR A 5 -8.12 -2.74 15.45
N GLY A 6 -7.47 -2.97 16.61
CA GLY A 6 -6.65 -4.16 16.84
C GLY A 6 -7.41 -5.50 16.75
N GLY A 7 -8.70 -5.52 17.07
CA GLY A 7 -9.56 -6.69 16.89
C GLY A 7 -9.89 -6.96 15.41
N PHE A 8 -10.11 -5.91 14.63
CA PHE A 8 -10.35 -6.01 13.18
C PHE A 8 -9.11 -6.51 12.43
N LEU A 9 -7.92 -5.99 12.76
CA LEU A 9 -6.67 -6.42 12.15
C LEU A 9 -6.35 -7.89 12.48
N ALA A 10 -6.55 -8.31 13.73
CA ALA A 10 -6.35 -9.71 14.13
C ALA A 10 -7.28 -10.68 13.37
N GLY A 11 -8.54 -10.28 13.16
CA GLY A 11 -9.50 -11.05 12.35
C GLY A 11 -9.07 -11.16 10.88
N ALA A 12 -8.72 -10.04 10.26
CA ALA A 12 -8.24 -10.01 8.87
C ALA A 12 -6.95 -10.84 8.69
N TRP A 13 -6.03 -10.77 9.65
CA TRP A 13 -4.81 -11.58 9.64
C TRP A 13 -5.12 -13.08 9.72
N SER A 14 -6.03 -13.48 10.62
CA SER A 14 -6.44 -14.87 10.77
C SER A 14 -7.08 -15.42 9.50
N GLU A 15 -7.87 -14.59 8.80
CA GLU A 15 -8.44 -14.93 7.49
C GLU A 15 -7.35 -15.13 6.43
N LEU A 16 -6.41 -14.19 6.30
CA LEU A 16 -5.31 -14.29 5.34
C LEU A 16 -4.48 -15.56 5.59
N VAL A 17 -4.18 -15.89 6.83
CA VAL A 17 -3.48 -17.14 7.21
C VAL A 17 -4.30 -18.37 6.80
N ALA A 18 -5.61 -18.37 7.03
CA ALA A 18 -6.47 -19.49 6.69
C ALA A 18 -6.56 -19.72 5.17
N VAL A 19 -6.62 -18.64 4.37
CA VAL A 19 -6.62 -18.72 2.90
C VAL A 19 -5.25 -19.14 2.37
N SER A 20 -4.17 -18.59 2.91
CA SER A 20 -2.79 -18.95 2.53
C SER A 20 -2.47 -20.44 2.74
N ARG A 21 -3.14 -21.11 3.68
CA ARG A 21 -3.00 -22.56 3.90
C ARG A 21 -3.73 -23.43 2.88
N LYS A 22 -4.67 -22.85 2.12
CA LYS A 22 -5.54 -23.58 1.17
C LYS A 22 -5.11 -23.38 -0.29
N LEU A 23 -4.44 -22.27 -0.59
CA LEU A 23 -3.99 -21.93 -1.92
C LEU A 23 -2.51 -22.30 -2.08
N ASP A 24 -2.15 -22.77 -3.26
CA ASP A 24 -0.74 -22.92 -3.63
C ASP A 24 -0.21 -21.63 -4.29
N ALA A 25 1.12 -21.54 -4.42
CA ALA A 25 1.77 -20.37 -4.98
C ALA A 25 1.40 -20.13 -6.46
N ALA A 26 1.04 -21.18 -7.21
CA ALA A 26 0.63 -21.05 -8.60
C ALA A 26 -0.74 -20.37 -8.69
N ALA A 27 -1.71 -20.79 -7.87
CA ALA A 27 -3.03 -20.17 -7.79
C ALA A 27 -2.95 -18.68 -7.37
N VAL A 28 -2.06 -18.35 -6.42
CA VAL A 28 -1.84 -16.95 -5.99
C VAL A 28 -1.22 -16.12 -7.12
N ARG A 29 -0.27 -16.68 -7.88
CA ARG A 29 0.33 -16.01 -9.04
C ARG A 29 -0.71 -15.80 -10.14
N ASP A 30 -1.49 -16.81 -10.49
CA ASP A 30 -2.51 -16.72 -11.54
C ASP A 30 -3.59 -15.69 -11.16
N GLU A 31 -3.94 -15.59 -9.88
CA GLU A 31 -4.79 -14.51 -9.36
C GLU A 31 -4.12 -13.15 -9.52
N TYR A 32 -2.84 -13.00 -9.16
CA TYR A 32 -2.11 -11.73 -9.34
C TYR A 32 -2.09 -11.28 -10.80
N GLU A 33 -1.74 -12.19 -11.72
CA GLU A 33 -1.69 -11.90 -13.15
C GLU A 33 -3.05 -11.42 -13.67
N ARG A 34 -4.12 -12.11 -13.29
CA ARG A 34 -5.49 -11.75 -13.67
C ARG A 34 -5.94 -10.41 -13.09
N LEU A 35 -5.57 -10.09 -11.84
CA LEU A 35 -5.99 -8.87 -11.16
C LEU A 35 -5.20 -7.64 -11.60
N PHE A 36 -3.89 -7.78 -11.83
CA PHE A 36 -2.97 -6.65 -11.89
C PHE A 36 -2.16 -6.54 -13.19
N ILE A 37 -2.08 -7.60 -13.99
CA ILE A 37 -1.31 -7.62 -15.25
C ILE A 37 -2.21 -7.71 -16.49
N GLY A 38 -3.38 -8.34 -16.35
CA GLY A 38 -4.29 -8.65 -17.45
C GLY A 38 -4.68 -7.48 -18.35
N VAL A 39 -5.01 -7.79 -19.60
CA VAL A 39 -5.37 -6.81 -20.63
C VAL A 39 -6.80 -6.32 -20.41
N GLY A 40 -6.97 -5.06 -19.99
CA GLY A 40 -8.27 -4.45 -19.74
C GLY A 40 -8.15 -3.18 -18.88
N LYS A 41 -9.29 -2.59 -18.49
CA LYS A 41 -9.32 -1.52 -17.47
C LYS A 41 -9.09 -2.20 -16.11
N PRO A 42 -7.94 -2.03 -15.45
CA PRO A 42 -7.71 -2.62 -14.15
C PRO A 42 -8.68 -1.97 -13.17
N GLU A 43 -9.56 -2.77 -12.59
CA GLU A 43 -10.51 -2.24 -11.62
C GLU A 43 -9.79 -1.80 -10.34
N GLY A 44 -8.62 -2.40 -10.04
CA GLY A 44 -7.67 -1.96 -9.01
C GLY A 44 -6.26 -1.72 -9.58
N MET A 45 -5.96 -0.47 -9.91
CA MET A 45 -4.60 -0.05 -10.27
C MET A 45 -3.72 -0.03 -9.03
N LEU A 46 -2.46 -0.43 -9.13
CA LEU A 46 -1.55 -0.40 -7.98
C LEU A 46 -0.78 0.92 -7.82
N TYR A 47 -1.25 2.00 -8.46
CA TYR A 47 -0.51 3.26 -8.62
C TYR A 47 -1.27 4.46 -8.07
N GLY A 48 -0.60 5.25 -7.22
CA GLY A 48 -1.20 6.43 -6.59
C GLY A 48 -1.64 7.51 -7.59
N SER A 49 -0.87 7.74 -8.66
CA SER A 49 -1.23 8.71 -9.70
C SER A 49 -2.60 8.44 -10.30
N TYR A 50 -2.94 7.17 -10.55
CA TYR A 50 -4.26 6.81 -11.08
C TYR A 50 -5.41 7.23 -10.17
N TYR A 51 -5.30 7.00 -8.86
CA TYR A 51 -6.37 7.40 -7.93
C TYR A 51 -6.44 8.90 -7.70
N LEU A 52 -5.33 9.61 -7.84
CA LEU A 52 -5.23 11.03 -7.57
C LEU A 52 -5.58 11.91 -8.78
N SER A 53 -5.30 11.44 -10.00
CA SER A 53 -5.52 12.22 -11.24
C SER A 53 -6.41 11.52 -12.27
N GLY A 54 -6.68 10.23 -12.11
CA GLY A 54 -7.34 9.39 -13.12
C GLY A 54 -6.39 8.80 -14.17
N PHE A 55 -5.11 9.17 -14.16
CA PHE A 55 -4.11 8.74 -15.15
C PHE A 55 -2.78 8.38 -14.50
N LEU A 56 -2.08 7.40 -15.09
CA LEU A 56 -0.75 7.00 -14.65
C LEU A 56 0.29 8.07 -15.00
N MET A 57 1.37 8.13 -14.22
CA MET A 57 2.56 8.96 -14.51
C MET A 57 2.29 10.47 -14.56
N GLU A 58 1.32 10.94 -13.78
CA GLU A 58 0.91 12.35 -13.73
C GLU A 58 1.64 13.16 -12.64
N LYS A 59 1.21 14.43 -12.46
CA LYS A 59 1.73 15.35 -11.43
C LYS A 59 1.98 14.74 -10.04
N PRO A 60 1.13 13.86 -9.48
CA PRO A 60 1.42 13.22 -8.18
C PRO A 60 2.74 12.44 -8.16
N LEU A 61 3.10 11.76 -9.26
CA LEU A 61 4.37 11.04 -9.36
C LEU A 61 5.57 11.99 -9.41
N VAL A 62 5.41 13.17 -10.02
CA VAL A 62 6.47 14.20 -10.04
C VAL A 62 6.74 14.74 -8.62
N ALA A 63 5.67 14.98 -7.85
CA ALA A 63 5.80 15.37 -6.45
C ALA A 63 6.49 14.28 -5.62
N LEU A 64 6.07 13.02 -5.80
CA LEU A 64 6.71 11.86 -5.15
C LEU A 64 8.21 11.78 -5.48
N ARG A 65 8.60 11.89 -6.75
CA ARG A 65 10.02 11.87 -7.14
C ARG A 65 10.83 13.00 -6.52
N THR A 66 10.22 14.16 -6.33
CA THR A 66 10.86 15.31 -5.67
C THR A 66 11.15 14.99 -4.20
N ASP A 67 10.17 14.43 -3.49
CA ASP A 67 10.36 14.04 -2.08
C ASP A 67 11.30 12.84 -1.91
N LEU A 68 11.25 11.85 -2.79
CA LEU A 68 12.20 10.73 -2.78
C LEU A 68 13.64 11.22 -3.00
N SER A 69 13.85 12.13 -3.94
CA SER A 69 15.16 12.76 -4.18
C SER A 69 15.66 13.53 -2.94
N ALA A 70 14.77 14.25 -2.26
CA ALA A 70 15.11 14.95 -1.01
C ALA A 70 15.48 13.98 0.13
N LEU A 71 14.96 12.75 0.11
CA LEU A 71 15.30 11.66 1.02
C LEU A 71 16.52 10.83 0.54
N GLY A 72 17.15 11.20 -0.58
CA GLY A 72 18.25 10.42 -1.17
C GLY A 72 17.83 9.02 -1.65
N LEU A 73 16.53 8.80 -1.88
CA LEU A 73 15.97 7.54 -2.33
C LEU A 73 15.77 7.55 -3.84
N GLN A 74 16.12 6.43 -4.47
CA GLN A 74 15.97 6.23 -5.91
C GLN A 74 15.39 4.85 -6.19
N ARG A 75 14.65 4.75 -7.30
CA ARG A 75 14.14 3.47 -7.79
C ARG A 75 15.29 2.55 -8.19
N ALA A 76 15.26 1.30 -7.75
CA ALA A 76 16.22 0.30 -8.18
C ALA A 76 16.09 0.00 -9.67
N GLU A 77 17.23 -0.23 -10.36
CA GLU A 77 17.25 -0.44 -11.81
C GLU A 77 16.43 -1.65 -12.28
N ALA A 78 16.29 -2.68 -11.43
CA ALA A 78 15.55 -3.90 -11.76
C ALA A 78 14.01 -3.73 -11.65
N VAL A 79 13.52 -2.63 -11.06
CA VAL A 79 12.10 -2.36 -10.85
C VAL A 79 11.56 -1.55 -12.04
N VAL A 80 10.58 -2.11 -12.75
CA VAL A 80 10.02 -1.51 -13.96
C VAL A 80 8.85 -0.57 -13.64
N GLU A 81 8.13 -0.87 -12.56
CA GLU A 81 7.02 -0.10 -12.02
C GLU A 81 7.48 1.31 -11.62
N SER A 82 6.61 2.32 -11.76
CA SER A 82 6.90 3.65 -11.22
C SER A 82 6.92 3.67 -9.69
N GLU A 83 7.51 4.73 -9.17
CA GLU A 83 7.75 4.93 -7.76
C GLU A 83 6.45 5.05 -6.93
N ASP A 84 5.33 5.43 -7.56
CA ASP A 84 4.01 5.53 -6.94
C ASP A 84 3.26 4.19 -6.88
N HIS A 85 3.91 3.08 -7.24
CA HIS A 85 3.39 1.75 -7.01
C HIS A 85 3.29 1.46 -5.50
N ILE A 86 2.17 0.88 -5.05
CA ILE A 86 1.91 0.67 -3.61
C ILE A 86 3.01 -0.14 -2.92
N ALA A 87 3.56 -1.16 -3.58
CA ALA A 87 4.66 -1.93 -3.03
C ALA A 87 5.93 -1.07 -2.82
N THR A 88 6.22 -0.16 -3.74
CA THR A 88 7.36 0.76 -3.63
C THR A 88 7.16 1.74 -2.47
N LEU A 89 5.97 2.30 -2.32
CA LEU A 89 5.66 3.22 -1.23
C LEU A 89 5.70 2.52 0.15
N CYS A 90 5.21 1.28 0.24
CA CYS A 90 5.35 0.46 1.45
C CYS A 90 6.83 0.20 1.79
N GLU A 91 7.67 -0.04 0.79
CA GLU A 91 9.12 -0.22 0.98
C GLU A 91 9.80 1.07 1.46
N VAL A 92 9.40 2.22 0.92
CA VAL A 92 9.89 3.53 1.40
C VAL A 92 9.48 3.75 2.86
N MET A 93 8.21 3.48 3.23
CA MET A 93 7.78 3.56 4.62
C MET A 93 8.57 2.61 5.53
N ARG A 94 8.78 1.36 5.11
CA ARG A 94 9.62 0.40 5.84
C ARG A 94 11.02 0.96 6.08
N TYR A 95 11.63 1.58 5.07
CA TYR A 95 12.93 2.22 5.20
C TYR A 95 12.89 3.38 6.20
N LEU A 96 11.93 4.31 6.08
CA LEU A 96 11.83 5.46 6.99
C LEU A 96 11.56 5.06 8.45
N ILE A 97 10.82 3.97 8.67
CA ILE A 97 10.51 3.44 10.01
C ILE A 97 11.73 2.75 10.63
N THR A 98 12.51 2.01 9.84
CA THR A 98 13.64 1.20 10.34
C THR A 98 15.00 1.88 10.24
N SER A 99 15.07 3.05 9.60
CA SER A 99 16.30 3.81 9.47
C SER A 99 16.72 4.38 10.82
N ASN A 100 18.03 4.30 11.08
CA ASN A 100 18.67 4.94 12.23
C ASN A 100 19.32 6.29 11.85
N ASP A 101 19.22 6.70 10.59
CA ASP A 101 19.73 8.00 10.13
C ASP A 101 18.81 9.11 10.66
N PRO A 102 19.31 10.08 11.45
CA PRO A 102 18.50 11.17 11.98
C PRO A 102 17.74 11.97 10.90
N ALA A 103 18.24 12.00 9.67
CA ALA A 103 17.54 12.65 8.55
C ALA A 103 16.27 11.91 8.11
N HIS A 104 16.17 10.60 8.41
CA HIS A 104 15.09 9.72 7.95
C HIS A 104 14.24 9.16 9.11
N ALA A 105 14.84 8.99 10.28
CA ALA A 105 14.26 8.32 11.46
C ALA A 105 13.21 9.15 12.22
N GLY A 106 12.88 10.35 11.74
CA GLY A 106 11.96 11.26 12.42
C GLY A 106 10.49 10.92 12.14
N LEU A 107 9.67 10.84 13.19
CA LEU A 107 8.21 10.65 13.07
C LEU A 107 7.56 11.72 12.17
N ALA A 108 8.08 12.95 12.17
CA ALA A 108 7.61 14.02 11.29
C ALA A 108 7.84 13.72 9.79
N VAL A 109 8.97 13.07 9.45
CA VAL A 109 9.29 12.68 8.07
C VAL A 109 8.36 11.55 7.63
N GLN A 110 8.18 10.54 8.49
CA GLN A 110 7.27 9.42 8.25
C GLN A 110 5.83 9.92 8.04
N LYS A 111 5.35 10.79 8.93
CA LYS A 111 4.00 11.38 8.86
C LYS A 111 3.81 12.18 7.57
N ARG A 112 4.77 13.03 7.22
CA ARG A 112 4.70 13.84 5.99
C ARG A 112 4.63 12.94 4.76
N PHE A 113 5.55 11.98 4.63
CA PHE A 113 5.57 11.08 3.48
C PHE A 113 4.26 10.27 3.38
N PHE A 114 3.77 9.74 4.49
CA PHE A 114 2.52 8.98 4.54
C PHE A 114 1.30 9.84 4.14
N SER A 115 1.17 11.04 4.71
CA SER A 115 0.08 11.97 4.42
C SER A 115 0.08 12.43 2.96
N ASP A 116 1.26 12.69 2.40
CA ASP A 116 1.38 13.23 1.05
C ASP A 116 1.20 12.14 -0.02
N HIS A 117 1.73 10.93 0.20
CA HIS A 117 1.90 9.92 -0.86
C HIS A 117 1.09 8.63 -0.69
N LEU A 118 0.49 8.38 0.48
CA LEU A 118 -0.28 7.15 0.75
C LEU A 118 -1.72 7.44 1.18
N GLN A 119 -1.88 8.20 2.26
CA GLN A 119 -3.17 8.49 2.90
C GLN A 119 -4.29 8.92 1.93
N PRO A 120 -4.04 9.74 0.89
CA PRO A 120 -5.10 10.24 0.02
C PRO A 120 -5.83 9.18 -0.79
N TRP A 121 -5.25 7.98 -0.97
CA TRP A 121 -5.75 7.04 -1.97
C TRP A 121 -5.74 5.57 -1.56
N VAL A 122 -4.90 5.16 -0.60
CA VAL A 122 -4.74 3.74 -0.22
C VAL A 122 -6.04 3.06 0.20
N ASN A 123 -6.92 3.76 0.93
CA ASN A 123 -8.23 3.20 1.31
C ASN A 123 -9.12 2.93 0.10
N THR A 124 -9.04 3.75 -0.95
CA THR A 124 -9.76 3.51 -2.20
C THR A 124 -9.25 2.26 -2.90
N LEU A 125 -7.92 2.05 -2.95
CA LEU A 125 -7.33 0.82 -3.47
C LEU A 125 -7.84 -0.41 -2.70
N TRP A 126 -7.78 -0.39 -1.36
CA TRP A 126 -8.20 -1.54 -0.56
C TRP A 126 -9.68 -1.85 -0.71
N ASN A 127 -10.53 -0.81 -0.71
CA ASN A 127 -11.97 -0.98 -0.94
C ASN A 127 -12.28 -1.62 -2.30
N VAL A 128 -11.56 -1.21 -3.35
CA VAL A 128 -11.69 -1.82 -4.67
C VAL A 128 -11.33 -3.30 -4.63
N LEU A 129 -10.20 -3.66 -4.03
CA LEU A 129 -9.75 -5.07 -3.97
C LEU A 129 -10.64 -5.93 -3.08
N GLU A 130 -11.19 -5.38 -2.00
CA GLU A 130 -12.13 -6.09 -1.12
C GLU A 130 -13.47 -6.41 -1.81
N GLN A 131 -13.90 -5.57 -2.77
CA GLN A 131 -15.15 -5.76 -3.50
C GLN A 131 -15.05 -6.78 -4.64
N ARG A 132 -13.84 -7.23 -4.97
CA ARG A 132 -13.62 -8.20 -6.04
C ARG A 132 -14.09 -9.59 -5.61
N THR A 133 -15.10 -10.10 -6.31
CA THR A 133 -15.61 -11.47 -6.10
C THR A 133 -14.66 -12.54 -6.62
N ASP A 134 -13.70 -12.14 -7.44
CA ASP A 134 -12.75 -13.00 -8.13
C ASP A 134 -11.34 -12.94 -7.50
N ALA A 135 -11.19 -12.33 -6.32
CA ALA A 135 -9.93 -12.19 -5.57
C ALA A 135 -9.94 -13.06 -4.30
N ALA A 136 -9.58 -14.34 -4.41
CA ALA A 136 -9.61 -15.25 -3.27
C ALA A 136 -8.47 -14.96 -2.27
N PHE A 137 -7.28 -14.61 -2.75
CA PHE A 137 -6.12 -14.28 -1.94
C PHE A 137 -5.98 -12.77 -1.68
N TYR A 138 -6.15 -11.95 -2.72
CA TYR A 138 -5.86 -10.52 -2.61
C TYR A 138 -6.96 -9.70 -1.92
N ALA A 139 -8.20 -10.20 -1.83
CA ALA A 139 -9.21 -9.55 -0.98
C ALA A 139 -8.87 -9.68 0.52
N PRO A 140 -8.49 -10.86 1.07
CA PRO A 140 -7.93 -10.94 2.42
C PRO A 140 -6.68 -10.09 2.64
N VAL A 141 -5.77 -10.00 1.67
CA VAL A 141 -4.61 -9.09 1.74
C VAL A 141 -5.06 -7.64 1.87
N ALA A 142 -6.04 -7.21 1.08
CA ALA A 142 -6.59 -5.86 1.13
C ALA A 142 -7.22 -5.54 2.49
N ARG A 143 -7.90 -6.50 3.14
CA ARG A 143 -8.46 -6.31 4.50
C ARG A 143 -7.38 -6.11 5.55
N VAL A 144 -6.29 -6.88 5.47
CA VAL A 144 -5.13 -6.69 6.36
C VAL A 144 -4.51 -5.32 6.12
N ALA A 145 -4.29 -4.97 4.84
CA ALA A 145 -3.72 -3.67 4.47
C ALA A 145 -4.60 -2.52 4.97
N ARG A 146 -5.92 -2.55 4.73
CA ARG A 146 -6.85 -1.52 5.22
C ARG A 146 -6.78 -1.38 6.74
N GLY A 147 -6.82 -2.49 7.48
CA GLY A 147 -6.67 -2.45 8.93
C GLY A 147 -5.34 -1.84 9.40
N TYR A 148 -4.23 -2.16 8.71
CA TYR A 148 -2.92 -1.55 8.98
C TYR A 148 -2.93 -0.04 8.70
N PHE A 149 -3.36 0.39 7.51
CA PHE A 149 -3.36 1.80 7.12
C PHE A 149 -4.31 2.65 7.99
N GLU A 150 -5.45 2.10 8.43
CA GLU A 150 -6.36 2.76 9.37
C GLU A 150 -5.71 2.99 10.75
N VAL A 151 -4.90 2.04 11.23
CA VAL A 151 -4.13 2.18 12.47
C VAL A 151 -3.03 3.23 12.33
N GLU A 152 -2.29 3.21 11.21
CA GLU A 152 -1.24 4.21 10.93
C GLU A 152 -1.83 5.63 10.86
N MET A 153 -2.95 5.84 10.16
CA MET A 153 -3.64 7.13 10.10
C MET A 153 -3.98 7.65 11.50
N GLN A 154 -4.57 6.81 12.35
CA GLN A 154 -4.90 7.18 13.73
C GLN A 154 -3.66 7.48 14.57
N ALA A 155 -2.59 6.71 14.40
CA ALA A 155 -1.34 6.95 15.11
C ALA A 155 -0.75 8.31 14.73
N PHE A 156 -0.68 8.64 13.44
CA PHE A 156 -0.19 9.93 12.99
C PHE A 156 -1.07 11.11 13.41
N ASP A 157 -2.39 10.90 13.57
CA ASP A 157 -3.31 11.90 14.11
C ASP A 157 -3.14 12.11 15.62
N LEU A 158 -2.84 11.05 16.38
CA LEU A 158 -2.65 11.14 17.84
C LEU A 158 -1.34 11.84 18.22
N PHE A 159 -0.30 11.66 17.42
CA PHE A 159 1.01 12.31 17.61
C PHE A 159 1.14 13.62 16.81
N ALA A 160 0.02 14.27 16.49
CA ALA A 160 -0.07 15.56 15.81
C ALA A 160 0.15 16.77 16.72
#